data_AF-A0A9P6AY04-F1
#
_entry.id   AF-A0A9P6AY04-F1
#
_cell.length_a   1.000
_cell.length_b   1.000
_cell.length_c   1.000
_cell.angle_alpha   90.00
_cell.angle_beta   90.00
_cell.angle_gamma   90.00
#
_symmetry.space_group_name_H-M   'P 1'
#
loop_
_entity.id
_entity.type
_entity.pdbx_description
1 polymer ?
#
loop_
_entity_poly.entity_id
_entity_poly.type
_entity_poly.pdbx_seq_one_letter_code
_entity_poly.pdbx_strand_id
1 'polypeptide(L)'
;MWAPRPLWVLCISMERLEEVVLMVCPCRLAAIQLVERSFFPCAPLFPTLAVSLDMLEFVASLFLHMAPNERAWAMTLVEYLKARGYEFATGDSFQ
;
A
#
# COMPACT_ATOMS: atom_id res chain seq x y z
N MET A 1 -5.73 -19.45 -28.75
CA MET A 1 -4.70 -18.49 -28.28
C MET A 1 -5.44 -17.32 -27.65
N TRP A 2 -5.31 -17.11 -26.33
CA TRP A 2 -6.00 -16.01 -25.65
C TRP A 2 -5.19 -14.73 -25.86
N ALA A 3 -5.78 -13.73 -26.51
CA ALA A 3 -5.11 -12.43 -26.66
C ALA A 3 -5.08 -11.70 -25.30
N PRO A 4 -3.97 -11.05 -24.93
CA PRO A 4 -3.89 -10.27 -23.70
C PRO A 4 -4.87 -9.09 -23.78
N ARG A 5 -5.62 -8.86 -22.69
CA ARG A 5 -6.62 -7.80 -22.61
C ARG A 5 -6.15 -6.69 -21.67
N PRO A 6 -6.38 -5.41 -22.01
CA PRO A 6 -6.09 -4.31 -21.10
C PRO A 6 -7.07 -4.34 -19.92
N LEU A 7 -6.54 -4.15 -18.71
CA LEU A 7 -7.30 -3.98 -17.48
C LEU A 7 -6.81 -2.72 -16.78
N TRP A 8 -7.74 -1.82 -16.48
CA TRP A 8 -7.47 -0.59 -15.74
C TRP A 8 -7.61 -0.85 -14.25
N VAL A 9 -6.61 -0.46 -13.47
CA VAL A 9 -6.58 -0.66 -12.02
C VAL A 9 -6.18 0.64 -11.36
N LEU A 10 -7.00 1.12 -10.44
CA LEU A 10 -6.68 2.27 -9.62
C LEU A 10 -5.74 1.83 -8.49
N CYS A 11 -4.53 2.36 -8.48
CA CYS A 11 -3.47 2.02 -7.53
C CYS A 11 -3.32 3.14 -6.50
N ILE A 12 -3.45 2.81 -5.22
CA ILE A 12 -3.34 3.74 -4.09
C ILE A 12 -2.02 3.47 -3.37
N SER A 13 -1.22 4.51 -3.20
CA SER A 13 -0.04 4.53 -2.34
C SER A 13 -0.16 5.64 -1.30
N MET A 14 0.78 5.70 -0.35
CA MET A 14 0.81 6.77 0.66
C MET A 14 0.90 8.18 0.07
N GLU A 15 1.55 8.32 -1.09
CA GLU A 15 1.85 9.63 -1.67
C GLU A 15 1.02 9.95 -2.91
N ARG A 16 0.52 8.91 -3.60
CA ARG A 16 -0.06 9.05 -4.94
C ARG A 16 -1.22 8.10 -5.17
N LEU A 17 -2.19 8.60 -5.92
CA LEU A 17 -3.27 7.85 -6.55
C LEU A 17 -3.00 7.84 -8.05
N GLU A 18 -2.85 6.65 -8.65
CA GLU A 18 -2.56 6.52 -10.08
C GLU A 18 -3.39 5.42 -10.73
N GLU A 19 -3.75 5.61 -12.00
CA GLU A 19 -4.44 4.58 -12.77
C GLU A 19 -3.44 3.84 -13.66
N VAL A 20 -3.45 2.51 -13.56
CA VAL A 20 -2.46 1.65 -14.21
C VAL A 20 -3.15 0.69 -15.17
N VAL A 21 -2.63 0.58 -16.38
CA VAL A 21 -3.08 -0.41 -17.37
C VAL A 21 -2.22 -1.66 -17.28
N LEU A 22 -2.86 -2.81 -17.07
CA LEU A 22 -2.25 -4.13 -17.07
C LEU A 22 -2.67 -4.91 -18.31
N MET A 23 -1.75 -5.68 -18.88
CA MET A 23 -2.05 -6.60 -19.97
C MET A 23 -2.25 -8.00 -19.40
N VAL A 24 -3.50 -8.42 -19.26
CA VAL A 24 -3.87 -9.63 -18.53
C VAL A 24 -4.14 -10.78 -19.49
N CYS A 25 -3.60 -11.96 -19.18
CA CYS A 25 -3.90 -13.22 -19.84
C CYS A 25 -3.95 -14.35 -18.80
N PRO A 26 -4.51 -15.53 -19.12
CA PRO A 26 -4.41 -16.69 -18.24
C PRO A 26 -2.97 -17.06 -17.87
N CYS A 27 -2.00 -16.70 -18.72
CA CYS A 27 -0.57 -16.84 -18.49
C CYS A 27 0.05 -15.82 -17.53
N ARG A 28 -0.58 -14.65 -17.35
CA ARG A 28 -0.04 -13.52 -16.61
C ARG A 28 -1.19 -12.79 -15.92
N LEU A 29 -1.48 -13.23 -14.71
CA LEU A 29 -2.58 -12.72 -13.90
C LEU A 29 -2.34 -11.29 -13.44
N ALA A 30 -3.42 -10.52 -13.25
CA ALA A 30 -3.35 -9.14 -12.77
C ALA A 30 -2.70 -9.06 -11.39
N ALA A 31 -3.01 -10.01 -10.49
CA ALA A 31 -2.44 -10.06 -9.15
C ALA A 31 -0.91 -10.16 -9.16
N ILE A 32 -0.33 -11.01 -10.02
CA ILE A 32 1.13 -11.16 -10.13
C ILE A 32 1.75 -9.86 -10.60
N GLN A 33 1.18 -9.25 -11.65
CA GLN A 33 1.68 -7.98 -12.19
C GLN A 33 1.60 -6.82 -11.20
N LEU A 34 0.60 -6.80 -10.33
CA LEU A 34 0.45 -5.78 -9.29
C LEU A 34 1.46 -5.98 -8.17
N VAL A 35 1.66 -7.23 -7.72
CA VAL A 35 2.65 -7.54 -6.67
C VAL A 35 4.07 -7.26 -7.16
N GLU A 36 4.39 -7.53 -8.42
CA GLU A 36 5.66 -7.13 -9.06
C GLU A 36 5.89 -5.60 -9.01
N ARG A 37 4.82 -4.81 -8.88
CA ARG A 37 4.84 -3.34 -8.77
C ARG A 37 4.63 -2.84 -7.33
N SER A 38 4.76 -3.72 -6.34
CA SER A 38 4.52 -3.42 -4.92
C SER A 38 3.08 -3.02 -4.58
N PHE A 39 2.09 -3.53 -5.32
CA PHE A 39 0.67 -3.34 -5.03
C PHE A 39 -0.04 -4.67 -4.76
N PHE A 40 -0.94 -4.66 -3.78
CA PHE A 40 -1.84 -5.77 -3.49
C PHE A 40 -3.23 -5.50 -4.09
N PRO A 41 -3.76 -6.41 -4.92
CA PRO A 41 -5.07 -6.23 -5.55
C PRO A 41 -6.23 -6.39 -4.56
N CYS A 42 -7.36 -5.72 -4.83
CA CYS A 42 -8.62 -5.97 -4.12
C CYS A 42 -9.29 -7.29 -4.50
N ALA A 43 -8.95 -7.86 -5.67
CA ALA A 43 -9.47 -9.13 -6.16
C ALA A 43 -8.42 -9.88 -7.00
N PRO A 44 -8.35 -11.22 -6.93
CA PRO A 44 -7.28 -12.00 -7.58
C PRO A 44 -7.36 -12.02 -9.12
N LEU A 45 -8.58 -11.94 -9.69
CA LEU A 45 -8.81 -12.11 -11.14
C LEU A 45 -9.05 -10.79 -11.87
N PHE A 46 -9.93 -9.94 -11.32
CA PHE A 46 -10.34 -8.68 -11.94
C PHE A 46 -10.30 -7.55 -10.90
N PRO A 47 -9.10 -7.13 -10.47
CA PRO A 47 -8.98 -6.00 -9.54
C PRO A 47 -9.40 -4.70 -10.23
N THR A 48 -10.23 -3.92 -9.56
CA THR A 48 -10.51 -2.52 -9.91
C THR A 48 -9.63 -1.56 -9.11
N LEU A 49 -9.12 -2.04 -7.97
CA LEU A 49 -8.32 -1.30 -7.01
C LEU A 49 -7.13 -2.14 -6.56
N ALA A 50 -6.01 -1.49 -6.32
CA ALA A 50 -4.87 -2.09 -5.65
C ALA A 50 -4.26 -1.10 -4.64
N VAL A 51 -3.73 -1.61 -3.53
CA VAL A 51 -3.14 -0.80 -2.46
C VAL A 51 -1.67 -1.14 -2.32
N SER A 52 -0.79 -0.16 -2.16
CA SER A 52 0.65 -0.41 -2.03
C SER A 52 0.93 -1.29 -0.81
N LEU A 53 1.86 -2.24 -0.95
CA LEU A 53 2.25 -3.15 0.13
C LEU A 53 2.75 -2.39 1.35
N ASP A 54 3.53 -1.33 1.12
CA ASP A 54 3.98 -0.34 2.10
C ASP A 54 2.85 0.21 2.98
N MET A 55 1.74 0.61 2.36
CA MET A 55 0.57 1.13 3.08
C MET A 55 -0.13 0.02 3.90
N LEU A 56 -0.16 -1.21 3.39
CA LEU A 56 -0.68 -2.34 4.15
C LEU A 56 0.20 -2.71 5.34
N GLU A 57 1.52 -2.65 5.20
CA GLU A 57 2.48 -2.85 6.28
C GLU A 57 2.34 -1.78 7.37
N PHE A 58 2.17 -0.52 6.97
CA PHE A 58 1.84 0.56 7.91
C PHE A 58 0.56 0.27 8.68
N VAL A 59 -0.53 -0.09 7.99
CA VAL A 59 -1.81 -0.36 8.62
C VAL A 59 -1.72 -1.57 9.56
N ALA A 60 -1.02 -2.64 9.15
CA ALA A 60 -0.79 -3.80 10.00
C ALA A 60 0.00 -3.43 11.28
N SER A 61 1.07 -2.64 11.13
CA SER A 61 1.86 -2.13 12.26
C SER A 61 1.01 -1.25 13.16
N LEU A 62 0.14 -0.41 12.58
CA LEU A 62 -0.77 0.43 13.33
C LEU A 62 -1.77 -0.39 14.14
N PHE A 63 -2.39 -1.42 13.55
CA PHE A 63 -3.33 -2.29 14.26
C PHE A 63 -2.71 -2.98 15.48
N LEU A 64 -1.42 -3.35 15.41
CA LEU A 64 -0.71 -3.95 16.55
C LEU A 64 -0.50 -2.97 17.71
N HIS A 65 -0.40 -1.68 17.42
CA HIS A 65 -0.18 -0.62 18.41
C HIS A 65 -1.45 0.17 18.76
N MET A 66 -2.58 -0.07 18.08
CA MET A 66 -3.86 0.61 18.27
C MET A 66 -4.60 0.13 19.55
N ALA A 67 -3.97 0.24 20.70
CA ALA A 67 -4.72 0.45 21.94
C ALA A 67 -5.39 1.85 21.86
N PRO A 68 -6.38 2.22 22.71
CA PRO A 68 -7.21 3.42 22.53
C PRO A 68 -6.48 4.70 22.96
N ASN A 69 -5.22 4.84 22.60
CA ASN A 69 -4.33 5.92 22.97
C ASN A 69 -3.74 6.55 21.70
N GLU A 70 -4.18 7.77 21.40
CA GLU A 70 -3.68 8.66 20.32
C GLU A 70 -2.15 8.65 20.19
N ARG A 71 -1.44 8.50 21.31
CA ARG A 71 0.03 8.41 21.37
C ARG A 71 0.61 7.20 20.65
N ALA A 72 -0.10 6.07 20.60
CA ALA A 72 0.39 4.85 19.96
C ALA A 72 0.32 4.95 18.43
N TRP A 73 -0.70 5.63 17.89
CA TRP A 73 -0.77 5.99 16.47
C TRP A 73 0.41 6.89 16.07
N ALA A 74 0.66 7.95 16.84
CA ALA A 74 1.76 8.88 16.58
C ALA A 74 3.13 8.19 16.61
N MET A 75 3.34 7.30 17.59
CA MET A 75 4.60 6.55 17.72
C MET A 75 4.81 5.57 16.57
N THR A 76 3.77 4.84 16.15
CA THR A 76 3.84 3.95 14.99
C THR A 76 4.17 4.71 13.71
N LEU A 77 3.59 5.91 13.53
CA LEU A 77 3.88 6.76 12.38
C LEU A 77 5.33 7.25 12.38
N VAL A 78 5.85 7.66 13.53
CA VAL A 78 7.26 8.06 13.69
C VAL A 78 8.20 6.88 13.37
N GLU A 79 7.91 5.68 13.87
CA GLU A 79 8.72 4.48 13.58
C GLU A 79 8.69 4.10 12.10
N TYR A 80 7.50 4.09 11.49
CA TYR A 80 7.32 3.78 10.08
C TYR A 80 8.08 4.77 9.17
N LEU A 81 8.02 6.05 9.49
CA LEU A 81 8.71 7.08 8.72
C LEU A 81 10.23 7.08 8.98
N LYS A 82 10.68 6.78 10.22
CA LYS A 82 12.10 6.55 10.53
C LYS A 82 12.70 5.40 9.72
N ALA A 83 11.97 4.29 9.56
CA ALA A 83 12.41 3.17 8.73
C ALA A 83 12.63 3.55 7.25
N ARG A 84 12.02 4.65 6.80
CA ARG A 84 12.16 5.21 5.44
C ARG A 84 13.18 6.36 5.35
N GLY A 85 13.94 6.62 6.42
CA GLY A 85 14.99 7.63 6.44
C GLY A 85 14.51 9.04 6.81
N TYR A 86 13.27 9.20 7.29
CA TYR A 86 12.79 10.47 7.80
C TYR A 86 13.15 10.63 9.28
N GLU A 87 13.92 11.67 9.59
CA GLU A 87 14.25 12.03 10.98
C GLU A 87 13.24 13.04 11.52
N PHE A 88 12.61 12.70 12.64
CA PHE A 88 11.77 13.63 13.38
C PHE A 88 12.61 14.23 14.50
N ALA A 89 12.73 15.55 14.54
CA ALA A 89 13.16 16.23 15.75
C ALA A 89 12.06 15.99 16.79
N THR A 90 12.28 15.08 17.73
CA THR A 90 11.40 14.91 18.89
C THR A 90 11.56 16.13 19.80
N GLY A 91 11.03 17.27 19.35
CA GLY A 91 10.71 18.38 20.23
C GLY A 91 9.37 18.07 20.85
N ASP A 92 9.32 18.04 22.18
CA ASP A 92 8.12 17.83 22.99
C ASP A 92 7.02 18.84 22.61
N SER A 93 6.22 18.54 21.58
CA SER A 93 5.09 19.37 21.15
C SER A 93 3.76 18.95 21.78
N PHE A 94 3.80 18.08 22.80
CA PHE A 94 2.65 17.69 23.63
C PHE A 94 2.74 18.29 25.04
N GLN A 95 2.98 19.61 25.14
CA GLN A 95 2.72 20.36 26.37
C GLN A 95 1.25 20.73 26.50
#